data_AF-A0A842W1A0-F1
#
_entry.id   AF-A0A842W1A0-F1
#
_cell.length_a   1.000
_cell.length_b   1.000
_cell.length_c   1.000
_cell.angle_alpha   90.00
_cell.angle_beta   90.00
_cell.angle_gamma   90.00
#
_symmetry.space_group_name_H-M   'P 1'
#
loop_
_entity.id
_entity.type
_entity.pdbx_description
1 polymer ?
#
loop_
_entity_poly.entity_id
_entity_poly.type
_entity_poly.pdbx_seq_one_letter_code
_entity_poly.pdbx_strand_id
1 'polypeptide(L)'
;MRPFSFTEKNTISNVLEEIGYRKSMVPENNERYAIINDSIVALTTKYPIPIGLKLNIPFEVVSFYNCFFFQPRLINSKTLEIINFLATNLQYVTNKLTIEHKFPIEQNKQKFIQLLNKFMPEYFSGENDRQWLTRIRVSLMNKYELFKDLETEFFDKLTESLKSIGLMPTWNLPESMSDGIPKLKKDSLLIFSNEEGNEFLLVEKGFITFLRDFEENNIMLRTYFDSYSPLLLEYVFKDVENFSVQNLILSWIRFSRMSLNPLINVLSSEYVLSREFYQVNLSSFFQSHKDFADTVIPVPLIAREKLKKDRLTIPGSKILTNPPSSFNELKAIKFYKSAENLAKNSKYKRANAVLAEALVIFNKYRQKRGVIKVLSLLSTIASDMRKYDKAIGYLNNALD
;
A
#
# COMPACT_ATOMS: atom_id res chain seq x y z
N MET A 1 5.69 21.03 23.73
CA MET A 1 4.57 20.16 24.17
C MET A 1 5.09 19.23 25.28
N ARG A 2 4.25 18.88 26.25
CA ARG A 2 4.64 18.05 27.41
C ARG A 2 4.26 16.57 27.19
N PRO A 3 5.18 15.62 27.38
CA PRO A 3 4.89 14.19 27.44
C PRO A 3 3.94 13.83 28.60
N PHE A 4 3.08 12.84 28.41
CA PHE A 4 2.29 12.21 29.46
C PHE A 4 3.21 11.61 30.52
N SER A 5 2.86 11.85 31.77
CA SER A 5 3.42 11.16 32.91
C SER A 5 3.05 9.67 32.90
N PHE A 6 3.78 8.88 33.68
CA PHE A 6 3.49 7.45 33.85
C PHE A 6 2.05 7.20 34.35
N THR A 7 1.59 8.02 35.30
CA THR A 7 0.22 7.94 35.83
C THR A 7 -0.81 8.18 34.74
N GLU A 8 -0.65 9.24 33.95
CA GLU A 8 -1.56 9.56 32.84
C GLU A 8 -1.62 8.43 31.80
N LYS A 9 -0.47 7.85 31.44
CA LYS A 9 -0.42 6.70 30.53
C LYS A 9 -1.15 5.48 31.09
N ASN A 10 -1.02 5.21 32.39
CA ASN A 10 -1.72 4.10 33.04
C ASN A 10 -3.23 4.35 33.13
N THR A 11 -3.66 5.57 33.42
CA THR A 11 -5.09 5.90 33.46
C THR A 11 -5.74 5.72 32.08
N ILE A 12 -5.09 6.20 31.01
CA ILE A 12 -5.56 5.96 29.64
C ILE A 12 -5.57 4.45 29.33
N SER A 13 -4.52 3.73 29.70
CA SER A 13 -4.41 2.29 29.47
C SER A 13 -5.54 1.52 30.15
N ASN A 14 -5.85 1.83 31.41
CA ASN A 14 -6.93 1.17 32.16
C ASN A 14 -8.29 1.37 31.49
N VAL A 15 -8.62 2.62 31.12
CA VAL A 15 -9.89 2.93 30.43
C VAL A 15 -10.03 2.13 29.14
N LEU A 16 -8.96 2.05 28.34
CA LEU A 16 -8.98 1.33 27.05
C LEU A 16 -9.01 -0.19 27.23
N GLU A 17 -8.27 -0.73 28.21
CA GLU A 17 -8.20 -2.17 28.44
C GLU A 17 -9.49 -2.74 29.04
N GLU A 18 -10.20 -1.96 29.87
CA GLU A 18 -11.53 -2.28 30.42
C GLU A 18 -12.58 -2.51 29.33
N ILE A 19 -12.51 -1.76 28.23
CA ILE A 19 -13.41 -1.90 27.07
C ILE A 19 -12.86 -2.85 25.99
N GLY A 20 -11.76 -3.57 26.27
CA GLY A 20 -11.28 -4.67 25.43
C GLY A 20 -10.13 -4.34 24.49
N TYR A 21 -9.63 -3.10 24.44
CA TYR A 21 -8.46 -2.76 23.62
C TYR A 21 -7.18 -3.39 24.21
N ARG A 22 -6.21 -3.69 23.35
CA ARG A 22 -4.92 -4.30 23.73
C ARG A 22 -3.74 -3.55 23.14
N LYS A 23 -2.61 -3.51 23.86
CA LYS A 23 -1.33 -3.00 23.32
C LYS A 23 -0.68 -4.00 22.37
N SER A 24 -0.91 -5.30 22.56
CA SER A 24 -0.28 -6.34 21.76
C SER A 24 -0.87 -6.41 20.35
N MET A 25 0.02 -6.46 19.36
CA MET A 25 -0.32 -6.53 17.94
C MET A 25 -0.26 -7.96 17.40
N VAL A 26 -0.92 -8.90 18.06
CA VAL A 26 -1.08 -10.27 17.52
C VAL A 26 -2.26 -10.31 16.54
N PRO A 27 -2.25 -11.20 15.53
CA PRO A 27 -3.29 -11.27 14.50
C PRO A 27 -4.73 -11.32 15.04
N GLU A 28 -4.92 -11.98 16.18
CA GLU A 28 -6.20 -12.23 16.84
C GLU A 28 -6.78 -10.99 17.56
N ASN A 29 -5.95 -10.02 17.91
CA ASN A 29 -6.39 -8.80 18.56
C ASN A 29 -6.92 -7.82 17.50
N ASN A 30 -8.21 -7.56 17.50
CA ASN A 30 -8.81 -6.62 16.56
C ASN A 30 -8.81 -5.18 17.09
N GLU A 31 -9.03 -4.99 18.38
CA GLU A 31 -9.03 -3.70 19.07
C GLU A 31 -7.65 -3.42 19.68
N ARG A 32 -6.95 -2.44 19.11
CA ARG A 32 -5.56 -2.14 19.43
C ARG A 32 -5.38 -0.67 19.79
N TYR A 33 -4.49 -0.40 20.74
CA TYR A 33 -4.13 0.96 21.08
C TYR A 33 -2.65 1.13 21.36
N ALA A 34 -2.15 2.36 21.21
CA ALA A 34 -0.82 2.75 21.62
C ALA A 34 -0.80 4.19 22.11
N ILE A 35 0.17 4.48 22.98
CA ILE A 35 0.57 5.84 23.34
C ILE A 35 1.93 6.08 22.71
N ILE A 36 1.99 7.02 21.78
CA ILE A 36 3.11 7.20 20.86
C ILE A 36 3.77 8.56 21.10
N ASN A 37 5.11 8.62 21.09
CA ASN A 37 5.90 9.80 21.52
C ASN A 37 5.41 10.36 22.86
N ASP A 38 4.94 9.48 23.74
CA ASP A 38 4.38 9.82 25.05
C ASP A 38 3.27 10.88 25.03
N SER A 39 2.59 11.12 23.91
CA SER A 39 1.61 12.22 23.82
C SER A 39 0.45 11.98 22.87
N ILE A 40 0.61 11.09 21.89
CA ILE A 40 -0.43 10.76 20.92
C ILE A 40 -1.09 9.45 21.34
N VAL A 41 -2.41 9.44 21.42
CA VAL A 41 -3.20 8.21 21.58
C VAL A 41 -3.63 7.76 20.20
N ALA A 42 -3.30 6.51 19.86
CA ALA A 42 -3.73 5.85 18.65
C ALA A 42 -4.68 4.72 19.01
N LEU A 43 -5.87 4.73 18.41
CA LEU A 43 -6.87 3.68 18.50
C LEU A 43 -7.02 3.05 17.12
N THR A 44 -7.05 1.73 17.05
CA THR A 44 -7.19 0.97 15.80
C THR A 44 -8.16 -0.19 16.02
N THR A 45 -9.15 -0.32 15.15
CA THR A 45 -9.99 -1.52 15.08
C THR A 45 -9.81 -2.21 13.74
N LYS A 46 -9.49 -3.49 13.76
CA LYS A 46 -9.32 -4.36 12.59
C LYS A 46 -10.62 -5.11 12.30
N TYR A 47 -10.99 -5.19 11.03
CA TYR A 47 -12.10 -5.98 10.52
C TYR A 47 -11.59 -6.94 9.43
N PRO A 48 -11.27 -8.19 9.79
CA PRO A 48 -10.74 -9.17 8.85
C PRO A 48 -11.83 -9.86 8.04
N ILE A 49 -11.59 -10.08 6.75
CA ILE A 49 -12.46 -10.88 5.88
C ILE A 49 -11.90 -12.29 5.76
N PRO A 50 -12.59 -13.32 6.31
CA PRO A 50 -12.18 -14.70 6.13
C PRO A 50 -12.53 -15.21 4.73
N ILE A 51 -11.83 -16.24 4.28
CA ILE A 51 -12.14 -16.93 3.02
C ILE A 51 -13.33 -17.90 3.13
N GLY A 52 -13.81 -18.17 4.35
CA GLY A 52 -14.86 -19.17 4.61
C GLY A 52 -14.35 -20.62 4.71
N LEU A 53 -13.04 -20.82 4.87
CA LEU A 53 -12.43 -22.13 5.11
C LEU A 53 -11.86 -22.21 6.52
N LYS A 54 -11.97 -23.40 7.14
CA LYS A 54 -11.20 -23.74 8.34
C LYS A 54 -9.76 -24.03 7.92
N LEU A 55 -8.83 -23.16 8.33
CA LEU A 55 -7.41 -23.26 8.05
C LEU A 55 -6.63 -23.30 9.37
N ASN A 56 -5.49 -24.00 9.37
CA ASN A 56 -4.61 -24.07 10.55
C ASN A 56 -3.67 -22.86 10.66
N ILE A 57 -3.97 -21.78 9.93
CA ILE A 57 -3.21 -20.54 9.88
C ILE A 57 -4.18 -19.36 9.89
N PRO A 58 -3.78 -18.19 10.43
CA PRO A 58 -4.58 -16.98 10.40
C PRO A 58 -4.52 -16.35 9.00
N PHE A 59 -5.30 -16.92 8.08
CA PHE A 59 -5.45 -16.42 6.71
C PHE A 59 -6.66 -15.48 6.62
N GLU A 60 -6.39 -14.27 6.13
CA GLU A 60 -7.37 -13.22 5.92
C GLU A 60 -7.28 -12.80 4.46
N VAL A 61 -8.42 -12.77 3.76
CA VAL A 61 -8.48 -12.36 2.36
C VAL A 61 -8.07 -10.89 2.24
N VAL A 62 -8.62 -10.06 3.11
CA VAL A 62 -8.29 -8.64 3.27
C VAL A 62 -8.54 -8.28 4.73
N SER A 63 -7.73 -7.38 5.26
CA SER A 63 -7.85 -6.87 6.63
C SER A 63 -8.10 -5.38 6.56
N PHE A 64 -9.30 -4.94 6.94
CA PHE A 64 -9.64 -3.52 7.02
C PHE A 64 -9.29 -2.98 8.41
N TYR A 65 -8.96 -1.69 8.48
CA TYR A 65 -8.61 -1.01 9.71
C TYR A 65 -9.22 0.39 9.69
N ASN A 66 -9.84 0.76 10.81
CA ASN A 66 -10.30 2.11 11.09
C ASN A 66 -9.53 2.62 12.30
N CYS A 67 -9.04 3.86 12.24
CA CYS A 67 -8.16 4.40 13.27
C CYS A 67 -8.47 5.84 13.63
N PHE A 68 -8.38 6.16 14.92
CA PHE A 68 -8.30 7.54 15.40
C PHE A 68 -6.91 7.82 15.98
N PHE A 69 -6.36 8.97 15.66
CA PHE A 69 -5.14 9.50 16.25
C PHE A 69 -5.40 10.90 16.76
N PHE A 70 -5.13 11.11 18.05
CA PHE A 70 -5.39 12.40 18.69
C PHE A 70 -4.38 12.66 19.80
N GLN A 71 -4.16 13.94 20.07
CA GLN A 71 -3.24 14.40 21.10
C GLN A 71 -4.00 15.24 22.13
N PRO A 72 -4.44 14.63 23.25
CA PRO A 72 -5.06 15.36 24.34
C PRO A 72 -4.18 16.49 24.88
N ARG A 73 -4.78 17.64 25.22
CA ARG A 73 -4.07 18.74 25.87
C ARG A 73 -3.73 18.45 27.33
N LEU A 74 -4.68 17.84 28.03
CA LEU A 74 -4.61 17.46 29.44
C LEU A 74 -5.39 16.16 29.65
N ILE A 75 -4.89 15.30 30.55
CA ILE A 75 -5.60 14.10 30.97
C ILE A 75 -6.38 14.42 32.24
N ASN A 76 -7.69 14.55 32.11
CA ASN A 76 -8.66 14.76 33.19
C ASN A 76 -9.89 13.87 32.95
N SER A 77 -10.87 13.90 33.86
CA SER A 77 -12.09 13.09 33.75
C SER A 77 -12.80 13.26 32.40
N LYS A 78 -12.95 14.50 31.95
CA LYS A 78 -13.60 14.84 30.68
C LYS A 78 -12.85 14.27 29.47
N THR A 79 -11.53 14.45 29.40
CA THR A 79 -10.74 13.86 28.31
C THR A 79 -10.83 12.33 28.31
N LEU A 80 -10.84 11.71 29.49
CA LEU A 80 -11.00 10.25 29.62
C LEU A 80 -12.39 9.78 29.15
N GLU A 81 -13.44 10.54 29.44
CA GLU A 81 -14.79 10.29 28.90
C GLU A 81 -14.80 10.37 27.36
N ILE A 82 -14.12 11.37 26.77
CA ILE A 82 -14.00 11.48 25.31
C ILE A 82 -13.19 10.31 24.73
N ILE A 83 -12.09 9.91 25.38
CA ILE A 83 -11.28 8.75 24.95
C ILE A 83 -12.14 7.48 24.95
N ASN A 84 -12.88 7.24 26.03
CA ASN A 84 -13.81 6.12 26.13
C ASN A 84 -14.88 6.19 25.04
N PHE A 85 -15.51 7.35 24.84
CA PHE A 85 -16.50 7.57 23.79
C PHE A 85 -15.94 7.24 22.40
N LEU A 86 -14.76 7.76 22.05
CA LEU A 86 -14.12 7.51 20.76
C LEU A 86 -13.81 6.02 20.57
N ALA A 87 -13.26 5.36 21.60
CA ALA A 87 -12.89 3.95 21.54
C ALA A 87 -14.11 3.02 21.43
N THR A 88 -15.15 3.25 22.21
CA THR A 88 -16.40 2.49 22.15
C THR A 88 -17.09 2.67 20.79
N ASN A 89 -17.16 3.90 20.28
CA ASN A 89 -17.80 4.16 18.99
C ASN A 89 -16.98 3.62 17.81
N LEU A 90 -15.64 3.69 17.85
CA LEU A 90 -14.79 3.10 16.82
C LEU A 90 -15.01 1.58 16.73
N GLN A 91 -15.08 0.90 17.88
CA GLN A 91 -15.37 -0.53 17.97
C GLN A 91 -16.79 -0.83 17.47
N TYR A 92 -17.79 -0.08 17.96
CA TYR A 92 -19.19 -0.27 17.58
C TYR A 92 -19.40 -0.12 16.08
N VAL A 93 -18.93 1.00 15.50
CA VAL A 93 -19.06 1.27 14.07
C VAL A 93 -18.39 0.16 13.27
N THR A 94 -17.16 -0.21 13.61
CA THR A 94 -16.40 -1.24 12.88
C THR A 94 -17.06 -2.61 12.98
N ASN A 95 -17.60 -3.00 14.14
CA ASN A 95 -18.29 -4.28 14.34
C ASN A 95 -19.66 -4.33 13.64
N LYS A 96 -20.25 -3.18 13.32
CA LYS A 96 -21.49 -3.07 12.53
C LYS A 96 -21.24 -3.00 11.04
N LEU A 97 -20.00 -2.81 10.59
CA LEU A 97 -19.68 -2.88 9.17
C LEU A 97 -19.92 -4.31 8.67
N THR A 98 -20.63 -4.42 7.55
CA THR A 98 -20.83 -5.67 6.84
C THR A 98 -20.37 -5.49 5.40
N ILE A 99 -19.59 -6.45 4.92
CA ILE A 99 -19.27 -6.58 3.51
C ILE A 99 -19.53 -8.03 3.09
N GLU A 100 -20.49 -8.22 2.20
CA GLU A 100 -20.79 -9.54 1.69
C GLU A 100 -19.86 -9.90 0.54
N HIS A 101 -19.02 -10.90 0.76
CA HIS A 101 -18.23 -11.53 -0.27
C HIS A 101 -18.59 -13.00 -0.40
N LYS A 102 -19.04 -13.39 -1.58
CA LYS A 102 -19.23 -14.79 -1.93
C LYS A 102 -18.02 -15.27 -2.71
N PHE A 103 -17.04 -15.83 -2.00
CA PHE A 103 -15.92 -16.50 -2.64
C PHE A 103 -16.39 -17.85 -3.20
N PRO A 104 -16.17 -18.16 -4.48
CA PRO A 104 -16.60 -19.43 -5.10
C PRO A 104 -15.70 -20.61 -4.68
N ILE A 105 -15.46 -20.74 -3.37
CA ILE A 105 -14.42 -21.60 -2.82
C ILE A 105 -14.74 -23.09 -2.96
N GLU A 106 -16.01 -23.49 -2.91
CA GLU A 106 -16.40 -24.91 -2.92
C GLU A 106 -15.89 -25.66 -4.15
N GLN A 107 -15.98 -25.04 -5.33
CA GLN A 107 -15.55 -25.65 -6.60
C GLN A 107 -14.03 -25.76 -6.73
N ASN A 108 -13.27 -24.92 -6.02
CA ASN A 108 -11.81 -24.83 -6.15
C ASN A 108 -11.08 -25.02 -4.81
N LYS A 109 -11.73 -25.60 -3.81
CA LYS A 109 -11.23 -25.70 -2.44
C LYS A 109 -9.87 -26.40 -2.35
N GLN A 110 -9.73 -27.54 -3.02
CA GLN A 110 -8.48 -28.29 -3.02
C GLN A 110 -7.34 -27.51 -3.70
N LYS A 111 -7.62 -26.90 -4.87
CA LYS A 111 -6.67 -26.05 -5.59
C LYS A 111 -6.20 -24.87 -4.73
N PHE A 112 -7.13 -24.23 -4.01
CA PHE A 112 -6.82 -23.14 -3.11
C PHE A 112 -5.97 -23.59 -1.90
N ILE A 113 -6.33 -24.71 -1.25
CA ILE A 113 -5.54 -25.26 -0.13
C ILE A 113 -4.13 -25.65 -0.57
N GLN A 114 -3.97 -26.30 -1.73
CA GLN A 114 -2.66 -26.61 -2.29
C GLN A 114 -1.83 -25.35 -2.55
N LEU A 115 -2.47 -24.29 -3.06
CA LEU A 115 -1.83 -23.00 -3.26
C LEU A 115 -1.39 -22.39 -1.92
N LEU A 116 -2.26 -22.39 -0.90
CA LEU A 116 -1.90 -21.90 0.43
C LEU A 116 -0.73 -22.67 1.04
N ASN A 117 -0.74 -24.00 0.98
CA ASN A 117 0.37 -24.82 1.49
C ASN A 117 1.70 -24.50 0.79
N LYS A 118 1.65 -24.07 -0.47
CA LYS A 118 2.84 -23.65 -1.22
C LYS A 118 3.33 -22.26 -0.81
N PHE A 119 2.44 -21.33 -0.48
CA PHE A 119 2.78 -19.91 -0.33
C PHE A 119 2.80 -19.41 1.11
N MET A 120 1.93 -19.91 1.97
CA MET A 120 1.82 -19.43 3.33
C MET A 120 2.99 -19.97 4.15
N PRO A 121 3.69 -19.10 4.89
CA PRO A 121 4.71 -19.55 5.83
C PRO A 121 4.07 -20.30 7.01
N GLU A 122 4.85 -21.12 7.71
CA GLU A 122 4.41 -21.74 8.96
C GLU A 122 4.08 -20.67 10.01
N TYR A 123 2.93 -20.80 10.66
CA TYR A 123 2.51 -19.87 11.72
C TYR A 123 3.14 -20.25 13.06
N PHE A 124 3.66 -19.25 13.78
CA PHE A 124 4.18 -19.44 15.14
C PHE A 124 3.27 -18.74 16.15
N SER A 125 2.94 -19.43 17.25
CA SER A 125 2.13 -18.83 18.30
C SER A 125 2.81 -17.61 18.92
N GLY A 126 2.06 -16.52 19.10
CA GLY A 126 2.58 -15.26 19.63
C GLY A 126 3.39 -14.41 18.63
N GLU A 127 3.46 -14.83 17.36
CA GLU A 127 4.03 -14.02 16.29
C GLU A 127 3.22 -12.72 16.14
N ASN A 128 3.91 -11.58 16.05
CA ASN A 128 3.22 -10.32 15.86
C ASN A 128 2.71 -10.20 14.41
N ASP A 129 1.59 -9.49 14.23
CA ASP A 129 0.88 -9.33 12.95
C ASP A 129 1.81 -8.79 11.84
N ARG A 130 2.78 -7.95 12.21
CA ARG A 130 3.82 -7.47 11.30
C ARG A 130 4.73 -8.58 10.80
N GLN A 131 5.28 -9.41 11.70
CA GLN A 131 6.17 -10.52 11.36
C GLN A 131 5.44 -11.49 10.44
N TRP A 132 4.20 -11.82 10.78
CA TRP A 132 3.31 -12.65 9.97
C TRP A 132 3.13 -12.08 8.55
N LEU A 133 2.66 -10.84 8.41
CA LEU A 133 2.46 -10.19 7.11
C LEU A 133 3.76 -10.03 6.31
N THR A 134 4.88 -9.76 6.99
CA THR A 134 6.20 -9.64 6.34
C THR A 134 6.64 -10.97 5.75
N ARG A 135 6.49 -12.08 6.48
CA ARG A 135 6.85 -13.42 6.00
C ARG A 135 5.96 -13.85 4.84
N ILE A 136 4.65 -13.56 4.91
CA ILE A 136 3.73 -13.79 3.79
C ILE A 136 4.20 -13.02 2.55
N ARG A 137 4.43 -11.71 2.68
CA ARG A 137 4.88 -10.87 1.57
C ARG A 137 6.20 -11.36 0.98
N VAL A 138 7.20 -11.71 1.80
CA VAL A 138 8.47 -12.26 1.33
C VAL A 138 8.27 -13.60 0.60
N SER A 139 7.43 -14.50 1.13
CA SER A 139 7.12 -15.78 0.49
C SER A 139 6.44 -15.60 -0.86
N LEU A 140 5.46 -14.70 -0.95
CA LEU A 140 4.77 -14.35 -2.21
C LEU A 140 5.74 -13.77 -3.23
N MET A 141 6.59 -12.83 -2.82
CA MET A 141 7.60 -12.24 -3.71
C MET A 141 8.60 -13.27 -4.24
N ASN A 142 9.05 -14.21 -3.40
CA ASN A 142 10.01 -15.25 -3.82
C ASN A 142 9.39 -16.27 -4.78
N LYS A 143 8.10 -16.55 -4.62
CA LYS A 143 7.35 -17.52 -5.43
C LYS A 143 6.51 -16.86 -6.54
N TYR A 144 6.78 -15.58 -6.80
CA TYR A 144 6.00 -14.73 -7.69
C TYR A 144 5.99 -15.21 -9.15
N GLU A 145 7.02 -15.96 -9.55
CA GLU A 145 7.18 -16.56 -10.89
C GLU A 145 5.93 -17.31 -11.36
N LEU A 146 5.17 -17.92 -10.44
CA LEU A 146 3.93 -18.65 -10.72
C LEU A 146 2.78 -17.78 -11.24
N PHE A 147 2.84 -16.46 -11.02
CA PHE A 147 1.81 -15.51 -11.44
C PHE A 147 2.22 -14.68 -12.66
N LYS A 148 3.40 -14.92 -13.25
CA LYS A 148 3.95 -14.09 -14.33
C LYS A 148 3.00 -13.94 -15.52
N ASP A 149 2.34 -15.02 -15.90
CA ASP A 149 1.45 -15.03 -17.06
C ASP A 149 0.12 -14.30 -16.78
N LEU A 150 -0.30 -14.24 -15.51
CA LEU A 150 -1.50 -13.53 -15.07
C LEU A 150 -1.23 -12.05 -14.76
N GLU A 151 0.00 -11.72 -14.35
CA GLU A 151 0.39 -10.41 -13.83
C GLU A 151 -0.01 -9.27 -14.78
N THR A 152 0.37 -9.38 -16.05
CA THR A 152 0.23 -8.27 -17.00
C THR A 152 -1.23 -7.94 -17.24
N GLU A 153 -2.05 -8.96 -17.53
CA GLU A 153 -3.47 -8.77 -17.77
C GLU A 153 -4.20 -8.29 -16.50
N PHE A 154 -3.87 -8.88 -15.35
CA PHE A 154 -4.45 -8.51 -14.07
C PHE A 154 -4.25 -7.02 -13.75
N PHE A 155 -3.02 -6.53 -13.85
CA PHE A 155 -2.70 -5.14 -13.50
C PHE A 155 -3.15 -4.14 -14.56
N ASP A 156 -3.10 -4.48 -15.84
CA ASP A 156 -3.64 -3.60 -16.89
C ASP A 156 -5.16 -3.40 -16.68
N LYS A 157 -5.93 -4.46 -16.38
CA LYS A 157 -7.36 -4.37 -16.02
C LYS A 157 -7.59 -3.61 -14.71
N LEU A 158 -6.78 -3.87 -13.67
CA LEU A 158 -6.92 -3.17 -12.39
C LEU A 158 -6.73 -1.67 -12.58
N THR A 159 -5.70 -1.25 -13.31
CA THR A 159 -5.41 0.16 -13.58
C THR A 159 -6.57 0.85 -14.31
N GLU A 160 -7.19 0.20 -15.29
CA GLU A 160 -8.36 0.74 -15.97
C GLU A 160 -9.55 0.89 -15.00
N SER A 161 -9.82 -0.14 -14.21
CA SER A 161 -10.85 -0.14 -13.17
C SER A 161 -10.67 0.97 -12.13
N LEU A 162 -9.43 1.25 -11.70
CA LEU A 162 -9.14 2.29 -10.71
C LEU A 162 -9.47 3.70 -11.20
N LYS A 163 -9.31 3.97 -12.50
CA LYS A 163 -9.70 5.26 -13.10
C LYS A 163 -11.19 5.55 -12.90
N SER A 164 -12.03 4.52 -12.97
CA SER A 164 -13.49 4.66 -12.80
C SER A 164 -13.91 5.12 -11.40
N ILE A 165 -13.02 5.01 -10.41
CA ILE A 165 -13.27 5.45 -9.03
C ILE A 165 -12.40 6.64 -8.63
N GLY A 166 -11.79 7.32 -9.60
CA GLY A 166 -11.00 8.54 -9.37
C GLY A 166 -9.58 8.31 -8.85
N LEU A 167 -9.04 7.09 -8.94
CA LEU A 167 -7.66 6.81 -8.55
C LEU A 167 -6.77 6.76 -9.79
N MET A 168 -5.82 7.71 -9.88
CA MET A 168 -4.90 7.86 -11.00
C MET A 168 -3.46 7.55 -10.58
N PRO A 169 -2.62 7.01 -11.47
CA PRO A 169 -1.19 6.86 -11.21
C PRO A 169 -0.56 8.17 -10.72
N THR A 170 0.26 8.11 -9.68
CA THR A 170 0.88 9.30 -9.07
C THR A 170 2.35 9.08 -8.69
N TRP A 171 3.11 10.18 -8.63
CA TRP A 171 4.44 10.22 -8.00
C TRP A 171 4.35 10.54 -6.50
N ASN A 172 3.21 11.04 -6.04
CA ASN A 172 2.99 11.42 -4.64
C ASN A 172 3.02 10.17 -3.75
N LEU A 173 3.44 10.38 -2.52
CA LEU A 173 3.55 9.36 -1.51
C LEU A 173 2.63 9.74 -0.34
N PRO A 174 2.03 8.74 0.34
CA PRO A 174 1.37 9.01 1.61
C PRO A 174 2.41 9.44 2.66
N GLU A 175 1.97 10.16 3.69
CA GLU A 175 2.91 10.79 4.63
C GLU A 175 3.80 9.84 5.42
N SER A 176 3.32 8.61 5.66
CA SER A 176 4.18 7.55 6.21
C SER A 176 5.42 7.22 5.36
N MET A 177 5.46 7.69 4.10
CA MET A 177 6.51 7.48 3.10
C MET A 177 7.03 8.77 2.46
N SER A 178 6.77 9.94 3.02
CA SER A 178 7.21 11.25 2.47
C SER A 178 8.69 11.28 2.04
N ASP A 179 9.57 10.63 2.79
CA ASP A 179 11.02 10.61 2.55
C ASP A 179 11.46 9.66 1.42
N GLY A 180 10.51 8.94 0.83
CA GLY A 180 10.71 8.01 -0.28
C GLY A 180 10.52 6.53 0.08
N ILE A 181 10.73 5.70 -0.94
CA ILE A 181 10.65 4.23 -0.89
C ILE A 181 12.03 3.60 -0.98
N PRO A 182 12.23 2.34 -0.51
CA PRO A 182 13.51 1.65 -0.68
C PRO A 182 13.94 1.55 -2.15
N LYS A 183 15.18 1.93 -2.49
CA LYS A 183 15.71 1.93 -3.88
C LYS A 183 15.60 0.57 -4.58
N LEU A 184 15.61 -0.54 -3.84
CA LEU A 184 15.46 -1.89 -4.39
C LEU A 184 14.02 -2.21 -4.82
N LYS A 185 13.04 -1.45 -4.33
CA LYS A 185 11.60 -1.66 -4.56
C LYS A 185 11.00 -0.70 -5.58
N LYS A 186 11.80 0.25 -6.08
CA LYS A 186 11.34 1.27 -7.05
C LYS A 186 10.74 0.70 -8.34
N ASP A 187 11.08 -0.54 -8.68
CA ASP A 187 10.60 -1.22 -9.89
C ASP A 187 9.52 -2.28 -9.57
N SER A 188 8.97 -2.28 -8.35
CA SER A 188 8.00 -3.27 -7.87
C SER A 188 6.83 -2.65 -7.10
N LEU A 189 6.61 -1.35 -7.27
CA LEU A 189 5.50 -0.61 -6.66
C LEU A 189 4.87 0.32 -7.69
N LEU A 190 3.55 0.24 -7.82
CA LEU A 190 2.72 1.25 -8.47
C LEU A 190 1.95 2.00 -7.38
N ILE A 191 1.74 3.30 -7.59
CA ILE A 191 1.07 4.17 -6.62
C ILE A 191 -0.04 4.91 -7.35
N PHE A 192 -1.23 4.85 -6.79
CA PHE A 192 -2.41 5.56 -7.27
C PHE A 192 -2.93 6.47 -6.17
N SER A 193 -3.45 7.62 -6.54
CA SER A 193 -4.05 8.57 -5.61
C SER A 193 -5.20 9.32 -6.27
N ASN A 194 -6.06 9.89 -5.45
CA ASN A 194 -7.07 10.83 -5.90
C ASN A 194 -6.46 12.23 -6.13
N GLU A 195 -7.26 13.14 -6.66
CA GLU A 195 -6.81 14.51 -6.94
C GLU A 195 -6.43 15.28 -5.67
N GLU A 196 -7.12 15.02 -4.55
CA GLU A 196 -6.88 15.68 -3.27
C GLU A 196 -5.58 15.21 -2.58
N GLY A 197 -5.03 14.06 -2.96
CA GLY A 197 -3.80 13.52 -2.38
C GLY A 197 -3.95 13.03 -0.93
N ASN A 198 -5.18 12.72 -0.48
CA ASN A 198 -5.48 12.17 0.85
C ASN A 198 -5.82 10.67 0.82
N GLU A 199 -5.94 10.10 -0.37
CA GLU A 199 -6.26 8.70 -0.62
C GLU A 199 -5.17 8.07 -1.47
N PHE A 200 -4.68 6.89 -1.08
CA PHE A 200 -3.63 6.18 -1.79
C PHE A 200 -3.93 4.68 -1.90
N LEU A 201 -3.70 4.13 -3.09
CA LEU A 201 -3.59 2.69 -3.31
C LEU A 201 -2.16 2.38 -3.76
N LEU A 202 -1.51 1.50 -3.00
CA LEU A 202 -0.19 0.99 -3.26
C LEU A 202 -0.31 -0.44 -3.74
N VAL A 203 0.23 -0.69 -4.93
CA VAL A 203 0.17 -2.00 -5.58
C VAL A 203 1.58 -2.51 -5.72
N GLU A 204 1.94 -3.45 -4.86
CA GLU A 204 3.14 -4.28 -5.00
C GLU A 204 2.80 -5.57 -5.75
N LYS A 205 3.84 -6.26 -6.22
CA LYS A 205 3.72 -7.61 -6.79
C LYS A 205 3.19 -8.59 -5.74
N GLY A 206 1.87 -8.83 -5.75
CA GLY A 206 1.18 -9.77 -4.87
C GLY A 206 0.72 -9.20 -3.52
N PHE A 207 0.83 -7.89 -3.32
CA PHE A 207 0.38 -7.23 -2.09
C PHE A 207 -0.23 -5.87 -2.45
N ILE A 208 -1.39 -5.58 -1.90
CA ILE A 208 -2.08 -4.31 -2.11
C ILE A 208 -2.34 -3.68 -0.76
N THR A 209 -2.05 -2.39 -0.65
CA THR A 209 -2.38 -1.55 0.50
C THR A 209 -3.22 -0.39 0.03
N PHE A 210 -4.28 -0.08 0.76
CA PHE A 210 -5.05 1.14 0.59
C PHE A 210 -5.04 1.94 1.88
N LEU A 211 -5.02 3.25 1.76
CA LEU A 211 -5.24 4.15 2.90
C LEU A 211 -5.92 5.43 2.47
N ARG A 212 -6.73 5.99 3.38
CA ARG A 212 -7.31 7.32 3.24
C ARG A 212 -7.28 8.02 4.58
N ASP A 213 -6.71 9.22 4.59
CA ASP A 213 -6.60 10.08 5.75
C ASP A 213 -7.65 11.19 5.70
N PHE A 214 -8.19 11.53 6.87
CA PHE A 214 -9.16 12.61 7.07
C PHE A 214 -8.90 13.28 8.43
N GLU A 215 -9.14 14.58 8.55
CA GLU A 215 -8.97 15.30 9.80
C GLU A 215 -10.29 15.98 10.17
N GLU A 216 -10.74 15.81 11.43
CA GLU A 216 -11.93 16.46 11.96
C GLU A 216 -11.69 16.79 13.44
N ASN A 217 -12.05 18.01 13.88
CA ASN A 217 -11.91 18.41 15.29
C ASN A 217 -10.53 18.16 15.93
N ASN A 218 -9.44 18.38 15.18
CA ASN A 218 -8.04 18.09 15.58
C ASN A 218 -7.74 16.60 15.81
N ILE A 219 -8.63 15.71 15.38
CA ILE A 219 -8.47 14.26 15.43
C ILE A 219 -8.28 13.74 14.01
N MET A 220 -7.22 12.98 13.80
CA MET A 220 -6.97 12.31 12.54
C MET A 220 -7.74 10.98 12.52
N LEU A 221 -8.46 10.77 11.42
CA LEU A 221 -9.12 9.51 11.07
C LEU A 221 -8.37 8.88 9.89
N ARG A 222 -8.09 7.58 9.98
CA ARG A 222 -7.57 6.79 8.87
C ARG A 222 -8.45 5.58 8.62
N THR A 223 -8.78 5.35 7.36
CA THR A 223 -9.22 4.05 6.87
C THR A 223 -8.09 3.40 6.10
N TYR A 224 -7.95 2.10 6.23
CA TYR A 224 -6.83 1.37 5.68
C TYR A 224 -7.23 -0.08 5.38
N PHE A 225 -6.66 -0.68 4.35
CA PHE A 225 -6.65 -2.14 4.26
C PHE A 225 -5.36 -2.67 3.65
N ASP A 226 -5.02 -3.90 4.03
CA ASP A 226 -3.98 -4.69 3.39
C ASP A 226 -4.55 -5.99 2.86
N SER A 227 -4.04 -6.43 1.71
CA SER A 227 -4.41 -7.71 1.13
C SER A 227 -3.26 -8.35 0.36
N TYR A 228 -2.95 -9.59 0.71
CA TYR A 228 -1.98 -10.44 0.02
C TYR A 228 -2.64 -11.55 -0.82
N SER A 229 -3.97 -11.56 -0.86
CA SER A 229 -4.77 -12.55 -1.57
C SER A 229 -5.09 -12.26 -3.06
N PRO A 230 -4.98 -11.03 -3.63
CA PRO A 230 -5.53 -10.77 -4.96
C PRO A 230 -5.03 -11.71 -6.07
N LEU A 231 -3.72 -11.93 -6.14
CA LEU A 231 -3.14 -12.85 -7.14
C LEU A 231 -3.44 -14.31 -6.83
N LEU A 232 -3.61 -14.67 -5.54
CA LEU A 232 -4.03 -16.02 -5.16
C LEU A 232 -5.46 -16.29 -5.65
N LEU A 233 -6.36 -15.32 -5.42
CA LEU A 233 -7.74 -15.39 -5.87
C LEU A 233 -7.81 -15.40 -7.40
N GLU A 234 -7.05 -14.55 -8.08
CA GLU A 234 -7.02 -14.50 -9.55
C GLU A 234 -6.55 -15.85 -10.11
N TYR A 235 -5.46 -16.41 -9.56
CA TYR A 235 -4.94 -17.69 -10.02
C TYR A 235 -5.94 -18.86 -9.86
N VAL A 236 -6.69 -18.85 -8.76
CA VAL A 236 -7.64 -19.93 -8.46
C VAL A 236 -8.93 -19.75 -9.24
N PHE A 237 -9.45 -18.53 -9.34
CA PHE A 237 -10.81 -18.24 -9.78
C PHE A 237 -10.91 -17.48 -11.12
N LYS A 238 -9.82 -17.26 -11.85
CA LYS A 238 -9.85 -16.59 -13.17
C LYS A 238 -10.85 -17.15 -14.17
N ASP A 239 -11.14 -18.46 -14.08
CA ASP A 239 -12.03 -19.18 -15.00
C ASP A 239 -13.47 -19.31 -14.44
N VAL A 240 -13.73 -18.76 -13.24
CA VAL A 240 -15.06 -18.78 -12.63
C VAL A 240 -15.88 -17.63 -13.17
N GLU A 241 -16.99 -17.96 -13.81
CA GLU A 241 -17.94 -16.98 -14.33
C GLU A 241 -18.43 -16.04 -13.22
N ASN A 242 -18.52 -14.74 -13.53
CA ASN A 242 -18.96 -13.68 -12.61
C ASN A 242 -18.04 -13.40 -11.40
N PHE A 243 -16.85 -13.98 -11.32
CA PHE A 243 -15.85 -13.60 -10.31
C PHE A 243 -14.76 -12.72 -10.92
N SER A 244 -14.57 -11.51 -10.38
CA SER A 244 -13.50 -10.60 -10.77
C SER A 244 -12.80 -10.05 -9.53
N VAL A 245 -11.50 -10.29 -9.43
CA VAL A 245 -10.67 -9.74 -8.35
C VAL A 245 -10.57 -8.22 -8.46
N GLN A 246 -10.62 -7.65 -9.66
CA GLN A 246 -10.63 -6.21 -9.86
C GLN A 246 -11.89 -5.59 -9.25
N ASN A 247 -13.08 -6.15 -9.52
CA ASN A 247 -14.33 -5.70 -8.92
C ASN A 247 -14.33 -5.87 -7.39
N LEU A 248 -13.68 -6.93 -6.90
CA LEU A 248 -13.50 -7.16 -5.47
C LEU A 248 -12.64 -6.05 -4.83
N ILE A 249 -11.49 -5.69 -5.43
CA ILE A 249 -10.64 -4.59 -4.95
C ILE A 249 -11.39 -3.26 -4.99
N LEU A 250 -12.13 -2.96 -6.07
CA LEU A 250 -12.96 -1.75 -6.15
C LEU A 250 -14.02 -1.72 -5.02
N SER A 251 -14.61 -2.87 -4.71
CA SER A 251 -15.56 -3.00 -3.60
C SER A 251 -14.91 -2.74 -2.24
N TRP A 252 -13.68 -3.22 -2.03
CA TRP A 252 -12.90 -2.95 -0.82
C TRP A 252 -12.56 -1.47 -0.64
N ILE A 253 -12.17 -0.79 -1.73
CA ILE A 253 -11.92 0.65 -1.72
C ILE A 253 -13.21 1.42 -1.40
N ARG A 254 -14.32 1.09 -2.08
CA ARG A 254 -15.61 1.72 -1.82
C ARG A 254 -16.08 1.49 -0.38
N PHE A 255 -15.93 0.28 0.14
CA PHE A 255 -16.24 -0.03 1.53
C PHE A 255 -15.42 0.82 2.51
N SER A 256 -14.11 0.96 2.27
CA SER A 256 -13.24 1.80 3.10
C SER A 256 -13.61 3.28 3.03
N ARG A 257 -14.05 3.76 1.85
CA ARG A 257 -14.61 5.11 1.72
C ARG A 257 -15.92 5.26 2.48
N MET A 258 -16.81 4.26 2.43
CA MET A 258 -18.11 4.30 3.08
C MET A 258 -18.01 4.19 4.61
N SER A 259 -17.01 3.47 5.13
CA SER A 259 -16.78 3.36 6.58
C SER A 259 -16.36 4.68 7.23
N LEU A 260 -15.87 5.66 6.45
CA LEU A 260 -15.53 6.99 6.96
C LEU A 260 -16.74 7.76 7.48
N ASN A 261 -17.87 7.74 6.77
CA ASN A 261 -19.04 8.57 7.11
C ASN A 261 -19.52 8.41 8.56
N PRO A 262 -19.79 7.18 9.07
CA PRO A 262 -20.19 7.01 10.46
C PRO A 262 -19.09 7.45 11.44
N LEU A 263 -17.81 7.31 11.10
CA LEU A 263 -16.69 7.72 11.95
C LEU A 263 -16.53 9.25 11.99
N ILE A 264 -16.73 9.94 10.86
CA ILE A 264 -16.77 11.41 10.79
C ILE A 264 -17.91 11.93 11.65
N ASN A 265 -19.08 11.29 11.64
CA ASN A 265 -20.21 11.66 12.51
C ASN A 265 -19.87 11.52 14.00
N VAL A 266 -19.10 10.50 14.38
CA VAL A 266 -18.59 10.35 15.77
C VAL A 266 -17.69 11.53 16.13
N LEU A 267 -16.75 11.88 15.25
CA LEU A 267 -15.82 13.01 15.46
C LEU A 267 -16.53 14.37 15.46
N SER A 268 -17.62 14.50 14.73
CA SER A 268 -18.42 15.74 14.63
C SER A 268 -19.46 15.89 15.74
N SER A 269 -19.58 14.90 16.63
CA SER A 269 -20.55 14.94 17.72
C SER A 269 -20.19 16.00 18.76
N GLU A 270 -21.20 16.53 19.48
CA GLU A 270 -21.01 17.54 20.53
C GLU A 270 -20.13 17.06 21.70
N TYR A 271 -19.97 15.73 21.85
CA TYR A 271 -19.07 15.12 22.83
C TYR A 271 -17.60 15.38 22.50
N VAL A 272 -17.23 15.51 21.23
CA VAL A 272 -15.85 15.68 20.77
C VAL A 272 -15.54 17.17 20.62
N LEU A 273 -14.92 17.74 21.64
CA LEU A 273 -14.59 19.16 21.67
C LEU A 273 -13.17 19.39 21.19
N SER A 274 -13.01 20.01 20.02
CA SER A 274 -11.70 20.28 19.39
C SER A 274 -10.70 21.01 20.29
N ARG A 275 -11.19 21.84 21.22
CA ARG A 275 -10.36 22.55 22.22
C ARG A 275 -9.64 21.66 23.23
N GLU A 276 -10.09 20.42 23.41
CA GLU A 276 -9.47 19.44 24.31
C GLU A 276 -8.25 18.74 23.66
N PHE A 277 -8.06 18.94 22.35
CA PHE A 277 -7.00 18.31 21.56
C PHE A 277 -6.04 19.35 20.95
N TYR A 278 -4.80 18.93 20.75
CA TYR A 278 -3.89 19.58 19.81
C TYR A 278 -4.08 18.95 18.43
N GLN A 279 -3.92 19.77 17.39
CA GLN A 279 -3.85 19.27 16.03
C GLN A 279 -2.66 18.30 15.89
N VAL A 280 -2.93 17.10 15.38
CA VAL A 280 -1.89 16.08 15.16
C VAL A 280 -1.19 16.36 13.83
N ASN A 281 0.07 16.77 13.89
CA ASN A 281 0.88 16.92 12.68
C ASN A 281 1.44 15.55 12.25
N LEU A 282 0.77 14.88 11.31
CA LEU A 282 1.17 13.57 10.80
C LEU A 282 2.56 13.58 10.17
N SER A 283 2.92 14.62 9.40
CA SER A 283 4.22 14.71 8.74
C SER A 283 5.35 14.73 9.78
N SER A 284 5.22 15.58 10.81
CA SER A 284 6.15 15.62 11.94
C SER A 284 6.18 14.31 12.73
N PHE A 285 5.03 13.66 12.88
CA PHE A 285 4.92 12.37 13.55
C PHE A 285 5.69 11.27 12.80
N PHE A 286 5.46 11.12 11.50
CA PHE A 286 6.09 10.10 10.67
C PHE A 286 7.58 10.38 10.42
N GLN A 287 8.02 11.64 10.41
CA GLN A 287 9.45 11.99 10.32
C GLN A 287 10.22 11.71 11.62
N SER A 288 9.60 11.95 12.78
CA SER A 288 10.23 11.69 14.09
C SER A 288 10.24 10.20 14.45
N HIS A 289 9.23 9.44 14.01
CA HIS A 289 9.20 7.99 14.14
C HIS A 289 9.91 7.30 12.99
N LYS A 290 11.20 7.02 13.20
CA LYS A 290 11.95 6.19 12.25
C LYS A 290 11.51 4.72 12.30
N ASP A 291 11.01 4.26 13.46
CA ASP A 291 10.58 2.88 13.67
C ASP A 291 9.06 2.73 13.82
N PHE A 292 8.43 2.06 12.85
CA PHE A 292 7.02 1.65 12.87
C PHE A 292 6.87 0.16 13.25
N ALA A 293 7.90 -0.45 13.84
CA ALA A 293 7.95 -1.87 14.18
C ALA A 293 6.79 -2.32 15.05
N ASP A 294 6.47 -1.50 16.05
CA ASP A 294 5.57 -1.83 17.15
C ASP A 294 4.42 -0.80 17.24
N THR A 295 4.09 -0.14 16.14
CA THR A 295 2.99 0.81 16.11
C THR A 295 1.68 0.16 15.70
N VAL A 296 0.62 0.44 16.47
CA VAL A 296 -0.76 0.08 16.12
C VAL A 296 -1.29 0.90 14.95
N ILE A 297 -0.56 1.95 14.53
CA ILE A 297 -0.91 2.74 13.36
C ILE A 297 -0.71 1.88 12.11
N PRO A 298 -1.77 1.65 11.31
CA PRO A 298 -1.60 0.99 10.04
C PRO A 298 -0.82 1.91 9.09
N VAL A 299 0.34 1.43 8.67
CA VAL A 299 1.20 2.04 7.68
C VAL A 299 1.54 0.99 6.63
N PRO A 300 1.67 1.38 5.35
CA PRO A 300 2.03 0.45 4.29
C PRO A 300 3.23 -0.41 4.66
N LEU A 301 3.16 -1.71 4.40
CA LEU A 301 4.20 -2.65 4.81
C LEU A 301 5.59 -2.29 4.26
N ILE A 302 5.63 -1.69 3.07
CA ILE A 302 6.86 -1.15 2.47
C ILE A 302 7.44 0.05 3.25
N ALA A 303 6.61 0.85 3.92
CA ALA A 303 7.07 1.95 4.78
C ALA A 303 7.84 1.44 6.01
N ARG A 304 7.54 0.21 6.47
CA ARG A 304 8.23 -0.42 7.60
C ARG A 304 9.66 -0.88 7.26
N GLU A 305 10.01 -0.96 5.98
CA GLU A 305 11.38 -1.30 5.54
C GLU A 305 12.35 -0.12 5.60
N LYS A 306 11.87 1.09 5.96
CA LYS A 306 12.67 2.32 6.05
C LYS A 306 13.91 2.20 6.94
N LEU A 307 13.89 1.29 7.92
CA LEU A 307 14.86 1.20 9.00
C LEU A 307 16.21 0.55 8.69
N LYS A 308 16.34 -0.19 7.58
CA LYS A 308 17.47 -1.13 7.43
C LYS A 308 18.36 -0.93 6.20
N LYS A 309 18.05 0.01 5.30
CA LYS A 309 18.80 0.15 4.03
C LYS A 309 18.88 1.62 3.60
N ASP A 310 20.06 2.23 3.74
CA ASP A 310 20.44 3.67 3.57
C ASP A 310 20.17 4.32 2.20
N ARG A 311 19.09 3.95 1.53
CA ARG A 311 18.84 4.30 0.15
C ARG A 311 17.34 4.39 -0.08
N LEU A 312 16.70 5.39 0.52
CA LEU A 312 15.38 5.84 0.08
C LEU A 312 15.50 6.58 -1.26
N THR A 313 14.42 6.58 -2.03
CA THR A 313 14.28 7.35 -3.25
C THR A 313 12.84 7.81 -3.38
N ILE A 314 12.66 9.06 -3.78
CA ILE A 314 11.33 9.56 -4.15
C ILE A 314 10.96 8.92 -5.51
N PRO A 315 9.73 8.40 -5.67
CA PRO A 315 9.18 8.00 -6.95
C PRO A 315 9.24 9.18 -7.91
N GLY A 316 10.00 9.01 -8.99
CA GLY A 316 10.28 10.09 -9.92
C GLY A 316 11.32 9.60 -10.91
N SER A 317 10.89 8.85 -11.92
CA SER A 317 11.82 8.34 -12.90
C SER A 317 12.28 9.47 -13.82
N LYS A 318 13.60 9.71 -13.87
CA LYS A 318 14.22 10.55 -14.91
C LYS A 318 13.94 10.05 -16.34
N ILE A 319 13.39 8.83 -16.49
CA ILE A 319 13.08 8.21 -17.77
C ILE A 319 11.60 8.36 -18.13
N LEU A 320 10.68 8.26 -17.17
CA LEU A 320 9.24 8.36 -17.46
C LEU A 320 8.80 9.83 -17.53
N THR A 321 7.75 10.07 -18.30
CA THR A 321 7.05 11.37 -18.40
C THR A 321 5.95 11.44 -17.35
N ASN A 322 5.13 10.39 -17.30
CA ASN A 322 3.99 10.27 -16.40
C ASN A 322 4.29 9.20 -15.33
N PRO A 323 3.62 9.25 -14.16
CA PRO A 323 3.66 8.15 -13.21
C PRO A 323 3.31 6.81 -13.89
N PRO A 324 4.03 5.72 -13.58
CA PRO A 324 3.79 4.43 -14.19
C PRO A 324 2.43 3.88 -13.75
N SER A 325 1.69 3.34 -14.70
CA SER A 325 0.38 2.72 -14.52
C SER A 325 0.41 1.20 -14.64
N SER A 326 1.55 0.65 -15.09
CA SER A 326 1.77 -0.80 -15.25
C SER A 326 3.20 -1.18 -14.90
N PHE A 327 3.38 -2.40 -14.38
CA PHE A 327 4.72 -2.97 -14.13
C PHE A 327 5.53 -3.13 -15.41
N ASN A 328 4.88 -3.20 -16.58
CA ASN A 328 5.56 -3.22 -17.87
C ASN A 328 6.36 -1.94 -18.12
N GLU A 329 5.85 -0.78 -17.70
CA GLU A 329 6.56 0.50 -17.81
C GLU A 329 7.83 0.50 -16.93
N LEU A 330 7.73 -0.05 -15.72
CA LEU A 330 8.86 -0.25 -14.81
C LEU A 330 9.88 -1.25 -15.38
N LYS A 331 9.41 -2.30 -16.07
CA LYS A 331 10.27 -3.25 -16.79
C LYS A 331 11.02 -2.58 -17.94
N ALA A 332 10.37 -1.69 -18.69
CA ALA A 332 11.01 -0.94 -19.77
C ALA A 332 12.15 -0.04 -19.28
N ILE A 333 12.06 0.52 -18.06
CA ILE A 333 13.18 1.23 -17.43
C ILE A 333 14.39 0.30 -17.25
N LYS A 334 14.17 -0.96 -16.84
CA LYS A 334 15.25 -1.96 -16.69
C LYS A 334 15.87 -2.31 -18.04
N PHE A 335 15.05 -2.48 -19.07
CA PHE A 335 15.53 -2.71 -20.43
C PHE A 335 16.41 -1.55 -20.92
N TYR A 336 15.96 -0.31 -20.78
CA TYR A 336 16.75 0.86 -21.13
C TYR A 336 18.11 0.89 -20.41
N LYS A 337 18.12 0.69 -19.08
CA LYS A 337 19.37 0.68 -18.29
C LYS A 337 20.31 -0.46 -18.66
N SER A 338 19.75 -1.64 -18.95
CA SER A 338 20.53 -2.79 -19.42
C SER A 338 21.17 -2.49 -20.77
N ALA A 339 20.41 -1.91 -21.70
CA ALA A 339 20.92 -1.52 -23.00
C ALA A 339 21.99 -0.43 -22.92
N GLU A 340 21.84 0.56 -22.05
CA GLU A 340 22.87 1.58 -21.80
C GLU A 340 24.18 0.94 -21.34
N ASN A 341 24.12 -0.06 -20.44
CA ASN A 341 25.30 -0.80 -20.02
C ASN A 341 25.88 -1.67 -21.15
N LEU A 342 25.04 -2.31 -21.97
CA LEU A 342 25.50 -3.08 -23.13
C LEU A 342 26.21 -2.19 -24.15
N ALA A 343 25.67 -1.00 -24.42
CA ALA A 343 26.25 -0.02 -25.33
C ALA A 343 27.62 0.47 -24.83
N LYS A 344 27.75 0.78 -23.54
CA LYS A 344 29.05 1.14 -22.92
C LYS A 344 30.12 0.05 -23.07
N ASN A 345 29.71 -1.22 -23.19
CA ASN A 345 30.61 -2.36 -23.40
C ASN A 345 30.70 -2.78 -24.89
N SER A 346 30.34 -1.89 -25.82
CA SER A 346 30.37 -2.12 -27.28
C SER A 346 29.52 -3.31 -27.76
N LYS A 347 28.57 -3.81 -26.95
CA LYS A 347 27.67 -4.91 -27.30
C LYS A 347 26.43 -4.40 -28.05
N TYR A 348 26.66 -3.62 -29.11
CA TYR A 348 25.63 -2.83 -29.80
C TYR A 348 24.45 -3.64 -30.36
N LYS A 349 24.70 -4.83 -30.94
CA LYS A 349 23.61 -5.68 -31.46
C LYS A 349 22.61 -6.07 -30.37
N ARG A 350 23.10 -6.42 -29.18
CA ARG A 350 22.25 -6.77 -28.03
C ARG A 350 21.58 -5.53 -27.45
N ALA A 351 22.31 -4.41 -27.35
CA ALA A 351 21.74 -3.15 -26.90
C ALA A 351 20.55 -2.72 -27.78
N ASN A 352 20.69 -2.78 -29.11
CA ASN A 352 19.61 -2.44 -30.05
C ASN A 352 18.36 -3.32 -29.89
N ALA A 353 18.53 -4.63 -29.70
CA ALA A 353 17.41 -5.55 -29.49
C ALA A 353 16.63 -5.18 -28.20
N VAL A 354 17.33 -4.95 -27.10
CA VAL A 354 16.72 -4.57 -25.82
C VAL A 354 16.07 -3.17 -25.88
N LEU A 355 16.67 -2.23 -26.63
CA LEU A 355 16.09 -0.90 -26.85
C LEU A 355 14.81 -0.95 -27.67
N ALA A 356 14.72 -1.85 -28.66
CA ALA A 356 13.50 -2.03 -29.43
C ALA A 356 12.32 -2.48 -28.52
N GLU A 357 12.57 -3.42 -27.61
CA GLU A 357 11.57 -3.83 -26.61
C GLU A 357 11.15 -2.68 -25.69
N ALA A 358 12.11 -1.89 -25.19
CA ALA A 358 11.83 -0.73 -24.35
C ALA A 358 11.00 0.34 -25.10
N LEU A 359 11.33 0.59 -26.37
CA LEU A 359 10.65 1.57 -27.22
C LEU A 359 9.18 1.23 -27.45
N VAL A 360 8.87 -0.04 -27.73
CA VAL A 360 7.50 -0.52 -27.91
C VAL A 360 6.67 -0.25 -26.65
N ILE A 361 7.22 -0.55 -25.48
CA ILE A 361 6.52 -0.33 -24.20
C ILE A 361 6.35 1.17 -23.94
N PHE A 362 7.41 1.98 -24.07
CA PHE A 362 7.28 3.43 -23.83
C PHE A 362 6.28 4.09 -24.78
N ASN A 363 6.19 3.65 -26.03
CA ASN A 363 5.17 4.11 -26.97
C ASN A 363 3.75 3.68 -26.54
N LYS A 364 3.55 2.39 -26.18
CA LYS A 364 2.24 1.87 -25.71
C LYS A 364 1.68 2.73 -24.57
N TYR A 365 2.52 3.10 -23.61
CA TYR A 365 2.12 3.89 -22.43
C TYR A 365 2.34 5.40 -22.58
N ARG A 366 2.62 5.89 -23.80
CA ARG A 366 2.80 7.32 -24.12
C ARG A 366 3.86 8.02 -23.25
N GLN A 367 4.93 7.31 -22.92
CA GLN A 367 6.05 7.79 -22.11
C GLN A 367 7.06 8.55 -22.98
N LYS A 368 6.69 9.76 -23.43
CA LYS A 368 7.48 10.61 -24.35
C LYS A 368 8.97 10.72 -23.99
N ARG A 369 9.30 11.08 -22.74
CA ARG A 369 10.68 11.16 -22.23
C ARG A 369 11.43 9.83 -22.35
N GLY A 370 10.73 8.69 -22.18
CA GLY A 370 11.31 7.36 -22.33
C GLY A 370 11.63 7.07 -23.80
N VAL A 371 10.70 7.40 -24.70
CA VAL A 371 10.88 7.32 -26.16
C VAL A 371 12.09 8.13 -26.61
N ILE A 372 12.17 9.41 -26.21
CA ILE A 372 13.29 10.31 -26.54
C ILE A 372 14.61 9.70 -26.06
N LYS A 373 14.69 9.25 -24.81
CA LYS A 373 15.92 8.63 -24.27
C LYS A 373 16.35 7.40 -25.04
N VAL A 374 15.41 6.54 -25.44
CA VAL A 374 15.72 5.36 -26.26
C VAL A 374 16.25 5.77 -27.62
N LEU A 375 15.59 6.71 -28.30
CA LEU A 375 16.01 7.20 -29.63
C LEU A 375 17.38 7.88 -29.59
N SER A 376 17.67 8.70 -28.57
CA SER A 376 18.98 9.32 -28.40
C SER A 376 20.09 8.27 -28.21
N LEU A 377 19.83 7.21 -27.44
CA LEU A 377 20.80 6.13 -27.24
C LEU A 377 20.98 5.29 -28.51
N LEU A 378 19.90 4.99 -29.24
CA LEU A 378 19.97 4.34 -30.56
C LEU A 378 20.79 5.16 -31.56
N SER A 379 20.63 6.50 -31.56
CA SER A 379 21.42 7.40 -32.39
C SER A 379 22.91 7.34 -32.05
N THR A 380 23.24 7.37 -30.75
CA THR A 380 24.62 7.23 -30.26
C THR A 380 25.25 5.92 -30.75
N ILE A 381 24.54 4.80 -30.54
CA ILE A 381 25.00 3.48 -31.00
C ILE A 381 25.17 3.44 -32.52
N ALA A 382 24.24 4.02 -33.28
CA ALA A 382 24.34 4.06 -34.74
C ALA A 382 25.55 4.88 -35.20
N SER A 383 25.83 6.02 -34.55
CA SER A 383 27.02 6.83 -34.79
C SER A 383 28.31 6.06 -34.50
N ASP A 384 28.39 5.35 -33.36
CA ASP A 384 29.53 4.52 -33.00
C ASP A 384 29.79 3.39 -34.01
N MET A 385 28.71 2.90 -34.64
CA MET A 385 28.76 1.93 -35.73
C MET A 385 28.97 2.55 -37.12
N ARG A 386 29.23 3.86 -37.21
CA ARG A 386 29.38 4.66 -38.45
C ARG A 386 28.16 4.60 -39.39
N LYS A 387 26.95 4.45 -38.84
CA LYS A 387 25.67 4.44 -39.56
C LYS A 387 24.96 5.79 -39.40
N TYR A 388 25.57 6.85 -39.93
CA TYR A 388 25.14 8.23 -39.68
C TYR A 388 23.70 8.53 -40.14
N ASP A 389 23.28 8.00 -41.29
CA ASP A 389 21.90 8.21 -41.79
C ASP A 389 20.85 7.67 -40.80
N LYS A 390 21.13 6.52 -40.19
CA LYS A 390 20.27 5.95 -39.14
C LYS A 390 20.31 6.78 -37.86
N ALA A 391 21.50 7.29 -37.51
CA ALA A 391 21.65 8.14 -36.33
C ALA A 391 20.82 9.44 -36.46
N ILE A 392 20.85 10.07 -37.64
CA ILE A 392 20.04 11.25 -37.98
C ILE A 392 18.55 10.89 -37.93
N GLY A 393 18.15 9.77 -38.56
CA GLY A 393 16.76 9.31 -38.53
C GLY A 393 16.22 9.13 -37.11
N TYR A 394 17.01 8.57 -36.19
CA TYR A 394 16.59 8.45 -34.79
C TYR A 394 16.47 9.80 -34.07
N LEU A 395 17.33 10.77 -34.38
CA LEU A 395 17.26 12.11 -33.78
C LEU A 395 16.06 12.89 -34.29
N ASN A 396 15.77 12.84 -35.58
CA ASN A 396 14.59 13.48 -36.16
C ASN A 396 13.31 12.93 -35.52
N ASN A 397 13.19 11.59 -35.41
CA ASN A 397 12.06 10.96 -34.73
C ASN A 397 11.95 11.30 -33.23
N ALA A 398 13.01 11.81 -32.60
CA ALA A 398 12.99 12.25 -31.21
C ALA A 398 12.62 13.73 -31.05
N LEU A 399 12.72 14.51 -32.13
CA LEU A 399 12.33 15.92 -32.20
C LEU A 399 10.85 16.09 -32.54
N ASP A 400 10.32 15.18 -33.37
CA ASP A 400 8.88 15.03 -33.65
C ASP A 400 8.12 14.51 -32.41
#